data_AF-A8DVK7-F1
#
_entry.id   AF-A8DVK7-F1
#
_cell.length_a   1.000
_cell.length_b   1.000
_cell.length_c   1.000
_cell.angle_alpha   90.00
_cell.angle_beta   90.00
_cell.angle_gamma   90.00
#
_symmetry.space_group_name_H-M   'P 1'
#
loop_
_entity.id
_entity.type
_entity.pdbx_description
1 polymer ?
#
loop_
_entity_poly.entity_id
_entity_poly.type
_entity_poly.pdbx_seq_one_letter_code
_entity_poly.pdbx_strand_id
1 'polypeptide(L)' 'ADLETSTRKLHEIIQMIWEEEQVLLEWFKGLIVKLPKEGNLRDCTNWRGITLL' A
#
# COMPACT_ATOMS: atom_id res chain seq x y z
N ALA A 1 2.38 -19.84 -5.77
CA ALA A 1 3.51 -19.65 -4.86
C ALA A 1 3.34 -20.61 -3.70
N ASP A 2 4.42 -21.22 -3.24
CA ASP A 2 4.40 -22.08 -2.05
C ASP A 2 4.23 -21.23 -0.78
N LEU A 3 3.35 -21.66 0.13
CA LEU A 3 2.96 -20.88 1.32
C LEU A 3 4.14 -20.74 2.29
N GLU A 4 4.90 -21.81 2.47
CA GLU A 4 6.07 -21.83 3.35
C GLU A 4 7.15 -20.88 2.84
N THR A 5 7.45 -20.95 1.55
CA THR A 5 8.40 -20.06 0.87
C THR A 5 7.98 -18.60 1.00
N SER A 6 6.70 -18.29 0.81
CA SER A 6 6.17 -16.93 0.91
C SER A 6 6.23 -16.42 2.35
N THR A 7 5.91 -17.26 3.32
CA THR A 7 5.92 -16.93 4.76
C THR A 7 7.34 -16.61 5.23
N ARG A 8 8.31 -17.46 4.88
CA ARG A 8 9.73 -17.24 5.22
C ARG A 8 10.25 -15.93 4.63
N LYS A 9 9.94 -15.66 3.36
CA LYS A 9 10.39 -14.44 2.68
C LYS A 9 9.80 -13.18 3.31
N LEU A 10 8.52 -13.19 3.66
CA LEU A 10 7.89 -12.08 4.35
C LEU A 10 8.49 -11.86 5.75
N HIS A 11 8.73 -12.94 6.51
CA HIS A 11 9.35 -12.84 7.82
C HIS A 11 10.75 -12.22 7.76
N GLU A 12 11.59 -12.65 6.82
CA GLU A 12 12.93 -12.07 6.58
C GLU A 12 12.87 -10.56 6.34
N ILE A 13 11.95 -10.10 5.48
CA ILE A 13 11.79 -8.68 5.14
C ILE A 13 11.31 -7.87 6.35
N ILE A 14 10.32 -8.37 7.09
CA ILE A 14 9.78 -7.69 8.26
C ILE A 14 10.85 -7.54 9.35
N GLN A 15 11.65 -8.59 9.57
CA GLN A 15 12.72 -8.56 10.56
C GLN A 15 13.81 -7.56 10.18
N MET A 16 14.22 -7.50 8.91
CA MET A 16 15.19 -6.52 8.42
C MET A 16 14.69 -5.08 8.62
N ILE A 17 13.42 -4.80 8.30
CA ILE A 17 12.82 -3.47 8.54
C ILE A 17 12.82 -3.11 10.03
N TRP A 18 12.55 -4.09 10.90
CA TRP A 18 12.54 -3.89 12.35
C TRP A 18 13.94 -3.60 12.91
N GLU A 19 14.96 -4.31 12.46
CA GLU A 19 16.33 -4.16 12.95
C GLU A 19 17.02 -2.89 12.43
N GLU A 20 16.81 -2.54 11.15
CA GLU A 20 17.46 -1.39 10.52
C GLU A 20 16.68 -0.08 10.72
N GLU A 21 15.42 -0.16 11.14
CA GLU A 21 14.45 0.95 11.17
C GLU A 21 14.34 1.70 9.83
N GLN A 22 14.77 1.08 8.74
CA GLN A 22 14.69 1.63 7.39
C GLN A 22 13.61 0.90 6.61
N VAL A 23 12.63 1.67 6.15
CA VAL A 23 11.65 1.21 5.17
C VAL A 23 12.09 1.73 3.81
N LEU A 24 11.99 0.90 2.77
CA LEU A 24 12.27 1.31 1.39
C LEU A 24 11.47 2.56 1.05
N LEU A 25 12.13 3.61 0.55
CA LEU A 25 11.50 4.88 0.18
C LEU A 25 10.33 4.71 -0.80
N GLU A 26 10.36 3.65 -1.60
CA GLU A 26 9.28 3.28 -2.51
C GLU A 26 7.98 2.90 -1.80
N TRP A 27 8.04 2.34 -0.59
CA TRP A 27 6.84 1.99 0.18
C TRP A 27 6.12 3.23 0.74
N PHE A 28 6.78 4.39 0.77
CA PHE A 28 6.13 5.66 1.05
C PHE A 28 5.49 6.29 -0.20
N LYS A 29 5.74 5.74 -1.39
CA LYS A 29 5.13 6.20 -2.64
C LYS A 29 3.79 5.48 -2.82
N GLY A 30 2.74 6.07 -2.26
CA GLY A 30 1.38 5.61 -2.52
C GLY A 30 0.76 6.30 -3.74
N LEU A 31 -0.04 5.55 -4.51
CA LEU A 31 -0.90 6.16 -5.53
C LEU A 31 -2.22 6.60 -4.88
N ILE A 32 -2.51 7.90 -4.93
CA ILE A 32 -3.81 8.41 -4.48
C ILE A 32 -4.85 8.13 -5.57
N VAL A 33 -5.75 7.21 -5.29
CA VAL A 33 -6.92 6.94 -6.12
C VAL A 33 -8.08 7.78 -5.60
N LYS A 34 -8.67 8.60 -6.47
CA LYS A 34 -9.86 9.39 -6.15
C LYS A 34 -11.10 8.52 -6.34
N LEU A 35 -11.80 8.22 -5.26
CA LEU A 35 -13.09 7.53 -5.32
C LEU A 35 -14.23 8.53 -5.14
N PRO A 36 -15.18 8.62 -6.08
CA PRO A 36 -16.36 9.47 -5.92
C PRO A 36 -17.16 9.01 -4.69
N LYS A 37 -17.58 9.96 -3.84
CA LYS A 37 -18.37 9.66 -2.63
C LYS A 37 -19.85 9.51 -2.96
N GLU A 38 -20.45 10.54 -3.57
CA GLU A 38 -21.88 10.59 -3.93
C GLU A 38 -22.11 11.51 -5.16
N GLY A 39 -23.22 11.30 -5.87
CA GLY A 39 -23.59 12.09 -7.05
C GLY A 39 -23.20 11.45 -8.38
N ASN A 40 -22.87 12.27 -9.39
CA ASN A 40 -22.45 11.78 -10.70
C ASN A 40 -21.05 11.15 -10.62
N LEU A 41 -20.95 9.83 -10.79
CA LEU A 41 -19.69 9.09 -10.71
C LEU A 41 -18.66 9.48 -11.78
N ARG A 42 -19.07 10.18 -12.84
CA ARG A 42 -18.15 10.73 -13.86
C ARG A 42 -17.54 12.07 -13.44
N ASP A 43 -18.13 12.73 -12.46
CA ASP A 43 -17.66 14.01 -11.93
C ASP A 43 -17.15 13.82 -10.49
N CYS A 44 -15.85 13.57 -10.36
CA CYS A 44 -15.16 13.36 -9.07
C CYS A 44 -14.88 14.68 -8.34
N THR A 45 -15.84 15.60 -8.28
CA THR A 45 -15.72 16.85 -7.51
C THR A 45 -15.85 16.61 -6.01
N ASN A 46 -16.70 15.67 -5.57
CA ASN A 46 -16.83 15.22 -4.18
C ASN A 46 -16.29 13.79 -4.01
N TRP A 47 -15.00 13.66 -3.70
CA TRP A 47 -14.30 12.37 -3.64
C TRP A 47 -13.66 12.08 -2.29
N ARG A 48 -13.35 10.81 -2.05
CA ARG A 48 -12.51 10.31 -0.96
C ARG A 48 -11.22 9.78 -1.58
N GLY A 49 -10.08 10.22 -1.06
CA GLY A 49 -8.80 9.61 -1.42
C GLY A 49 -8.64 8.28 -0.71
N ILE A 50 -8.22 7.25 -1.45
CA ILE A 50 -7.61 6.06 -0.88
C ILE A 50 -6.19 5.99 -1.42
N THR A 51 -5.23 5.73 -0.53
CA THR A 51 -3.84 5.49 -0.89
C THR A 51 -3.68 4.00 -1.16
N LEU A 52 -3.25 3.64 -2.36
CA LEU A 52 -2.73 2.31 -2.66
C LEU A 52 -1.23 2.32 -2.34
N LEU A 53 -0.83 1.50 -1.38
CA LEU A 53 0.56 1.24 -1.01
C LEU A 53 1.04 -0.05 -1.69
#